data_AF-A0A8J4CXS8-F1
#
_entry.id   AF-A0A8J4CXS8-F1
#
_cell.length_a   1.000
_cell.length_b   1.000
_cell.length_c   1.000
_cell.angle_alpha   90.00
_cell.angle_beta   90.00
_cell.angle_gamma   90.00
#
_symmetry.space_group_name_H-M   'P 1'
#
loop_
_entity.id
_entity.type
_entity.pdbx_description
1 polymer ?
#
loop_
_entity_poly.entity_id
_entity_poly.type
_entity_poly.pdbx_seq_one_letter_code
_entity_poly.pdbx_strand_id
1 'polypeptide(L)'
;MVLSEPVSDERGLAPGLADPAPVVVENLCAQFVFDGDSLLRLGQVNKFWHGVVSDVALWERLNAARFDVSAISSAQVPAQPATAIPGWCFFAGLDSGGDDCATPEDAKGNLRPSDLAARADQLGAIAFNTRGWIKDRLQAKSCWKRHSYVPGVGLYVRESAVARVLGVPLPAPLPEKADPQVRPPDFPGWVFYHLVDSPGGDIRHPANGDNDFTSTCSTLEELAEVAARLPSCLAFNTSGSLKHRLQPQVHWRQDSGTCSWGGLYVREDAAGANKLRRPTGGEGKGITGFCIEAST
;
A
#
# COMPACT_ATOMS: atom_id res chain seq x y z
N MET A 1 -44.48 66.66 -13.19
CA MET A 1 -43.06 66.36 -13.47
C MET A 1 -42.56 65.56 -12.27
N VAL A 2 -42.60 64.24 -12.38
CA VAL A 2 -42.12 63.31 -11.35
C VAL A 2 -41.08 62.44 -12.07
N LEU A 3 -39.82 62.55 -11.64
CA LEU A 3 -38.73 61.73 -12.14
C LEU A 3 -38.68 60.46 -11.28
N SER A 4 -38.92 59.32 -11.91
CA SER A 4 -38.69 58.00 -11.31
C SER A 4 -37.32 57.51 -11.75
N GLU A 5 -36.39 57.37 -10.80
CA GLU A 5 -35.12 56.68 -11.03
C GLU A 5 -35.28 55.17 -10.81
N PRO A 6 -34.65 54.32 -11.66
CA PRO A 6 -34.65 52.87 -11.46
C PRO A 6 -33.62 52.47 -10.40
N VAL A 7 -34.08 51.76 -9.37
CA VAL A 7 -33.22 51.09 -8.39
C VAL A 7 -32.70 49.80 -9.03
N SER A 8 -31.42 49.79 -9.42
CA SER A 8 -30.71 48.58 -9.82
C SER A 8 -30.44 47.72 -8.59
N ASP A 9 -31.15 46.61 -8.45
CA ASP A 9 -30.93 45.59 -7.41
C ASP A 9 -29.67 44.78 -7.78
N GLU A 10 -28.48 45.36 -7.56
CA GLU A 10 -27.20 44.64 -7.56
C GLU A 10 -27.07 43.80 -6.29
N ARG A 11 -27.93 42.79 -6.13
CA ARG A 11 -27.60 41.66 -5.28
C ARG A 11 -26.51 40.87 -5.99
N GLY A 12 -25.26 41.21 -5.66
CA GLY A 12 -24.08 40.44 -6.02
C GLY A 12 -24.27 38.98 -5.60
N LEU A 13 -24.74 38.16 -6.53
CA LEU A 13 -24.78 36.71 -6.41
C LEU A 13 -23.34 36.27 -6.17
N ALA A 14 -23.09 35.72 -4.98
CA ALA A 14 -21.80 35.11 -4.68
C ALA A 14 -21.43 34.16 -5.82
N PRO A 15 -20.21 34.23 -6.36
CA PRO A 15 -19.81 33.39 -7.48
C PRO A 15 -19.98 31.92 -7.09
N GLY A 16 -20.90 31.23 -7.78
CA GLY A 16 -21.20 29.83 -7.52
C GLY A 16 -20.07 28.91 -8.02
N LEU A 17 -20.06 27.66 -7.54
CA LEU A 17 -19.11 26.61 -7.96
C LEU A 17 -19.30 26.12 -9.41
N ALA A 18 -20.06 26.84 -10.23
CA ALA A 18 -20.26 26.54 -11.64
C ALA A 18 -19.09 27.03 -12.51
N ASP A 19 -18.39 28.07 -12.06
CA ASP A 19 -17.20 28.64 -12.71
C ASP A 19 -16.27 29.29 -11.67
N PRO A 20 -15.71 28.49 -10.74
CA PRO A 20 -14.81 29.01 -9.71
C PRO A 20 -13.50 29.54 -10.30
N ALA A 21 -12.91 30.53 -9.63
CA ALA A 21 -11.59 31.03 -9.99
C ALA A 21 -10.55 29.88 -10.02
N PRO A 22 -9.53 29.92 -10.91
CA PRO A 22 -8.56 28.85 -11.07
C PRO A 22 -7.89 28.38 -9.77
N VAL A 23 -7.56 29.30 -8.86
CA VAL A 23 -6.97 28.96 -7.55
C VAL A 23 -7.90 28.12 -6.66
N VAL A 24 -9.22 28.31 -6.78
CA VAL A 24 -10.22 27.51 -6.04
C VAL A 24 -10.32 26.12 -6.65
N VAL A 25 -10.26 26.00 -7.99
CA VAL A 25 -10.19 24.71 -8.69
C VAL A 25 -8.97 23.93 -8.24
N GLU A 26 -7.79 24.56 -8.25
CA GLU A 26 -6.54 23.92 -7.85
C GLU A 26 -6.59 23.43 -6.41
N ASN A 27 -7.05 24.28 -5.48
CA ASN A 27 -7.18 23.90 -4.08
C ASN A 27 -8.16 22.75 -3.88
N LEU A 28 -9.31 22.77 -4.56
CA LEU A 28 -10.30 21.68 -4.51
C LEU A 28 -9.72 20.39 -5.07
N CYS A 29 -9.13 20.41 -6.26
CA CYS A 29 -8.53 19.23 -6.87
C CYS A 29 -7.36 18.66 -6.04
N ALA A 30 -6.58 19.52 -5.39
CA ALA A 30 -5.52 19.10 -4.46
C ALA A 30 -6.07 18.35 -3.24
N GLN A 31 -7.29 18.65 -2.76
CA GLN A 31 -7.94 17.85 -1.71
C GLN A 31 -8.27 16.42 -2.18
N PHE A 32 -8.42 16.22 -3.50
CA PHE A 32 -8.67 14.90 -4.12
C PHE A 32 -7.39 14.23 -4.62
N VAL A 33 -6.21 14.67 -4.13
CA VAL A 33 -4.93 14.08 -4.53
C VAL A 33 -4.85 12.59 -4.26
N PHE A 34 -5.66 11.98 -3.40
CA PHE A 34 -5.72 10.51 -3.24
C PHE A 34 -7.06 9.88 -3.64
N ASP A 35 -8.00 10.68 -4.14
CA ASP A 35 -9.36 10.23 -4.48
C ASP A 35 -9.74 10.63 -5.92
N GLY A 36 -9.12 9.92 -6.86
CA GLY A 36 -9.39 10.12 -8.29
C GLY A 36 -10.84 9.85 -8.67
N ASP A 37 -11.55 8.96 -7.96
CA ASP A 37 -12.95 8.65 -8.27
C ASP A 37 -13.89 9.80 -7.90
N SER A 38 -13.69 10.42 -6.74
CA SER A 38 -14.43 11.64 -6.38
C SER A 38 -14.14 12.77 -7.34
N LEU A 39 -12.90 12.90 -7.82
CA LEU A 39 -12.55 13.88 -8.84
C LEU A 39 -13.29 13.59 -10.17
N LEU A 40 -13.35 12.33 -10.63
CA LEU A 40 -14.14 12.00 -11.83
C LEU A 40 -15.64 12.24 -11.64
N ARG A 41 -16.19 11.96 -10.45
CA ARG A 41 -17.58 12.30 -10.12
C ARG A 41 -17.83 13.81 -10.15
N LEU A 42 -16.85 14.62 -9.73
CA LEU A 42 -16.91 16.07 -9.87
C LEU A 42 -17.06 16.47 -11.35
N GLY A 43 -16.34 15.78 -12.25
CA GLY A 43 -16.49 15.94 -13.70
C GLY A 43 -17.90 15.64 -14.25
N GLN A 44 -18.71 14.87 -13.54
CA GLN A 44 -20.08 14.55 -13.92
C GLN A 44 -21.09 15.64 -13.53
N VAL A 45 -20.67 16.61 -12.69
CA VAL A 45 -21.57 17.66 -12.16
C VAL A 45 -21.97 18.65 -13.25
N ASN A 46 -20.99 19.15 -14.03
CA ASN A 46 -21.25 20.08 -15.14
C ASN A 46 -20.08 20.10 -16.14
N LYS A 47 -20.25 20.82 -17.26
CA LYS A 47 -19.25 20.93 -18.33
C LYS A 47 -17.93 21.56 -17.89
N PHE A 48 -17.96 22.50 -16.95
CA PHE A 48 -16.75 23.14 -16.43
C PHE A 48 -15.87 22.11 -15.72
N TRP A 49 -16.43 21.40 -14.75
CA TRP A 49 -15.70 20.36 -14.01
C TRP A 49 -15.29 19.20 -14.91
N HIS A 50 -16.11 18.83 -15.90
CA HIS A 50 -15.70 17.87 -16.93
C HIS A 50 -14.42 18.33 -17.64
N GLY A 51 -14.34 19.60 -18.03
CA GLY A 51 -13.15 20.20 -18.63
C GLY A 51 -11.94 20.12 -17.70
N VAL A 52 -12.11 20.50 -16.43
CA VAL A 52 -11.07 20.44 -15.39
C VAL A 52 -10.52 19.02 -15.25
N VAL A 53 -11.39 18.01 -15.12
CA VAL A 53 -10.93 16.62 -14.87
C VAL A 53 -10.52 15.90 -16.15
N SER A 54 -10.78 16.48 -17.32
CA SER A 54 -10.23 16.02 -18.59
C SER A 54 -8.85 16.63 -18.89
N ASP A 55 -8.41 17.63 -18.10
CA ASP A 55 -7.10 18.23 -18.26
C ASP A 55 -5.99 17.25 -17.86
N VAL A 56 -5.18 16.86 -18.84
CA VAL A 56 -4.03 15.98 -18.64
C VAL A 56 -3.02 16.63 -17.69
N ALA A 57 -2.83 17.94 -17.76
CA ALA A 57 -1.87 18.65 -16.92
C ALA A 57 -2.29 18.64 -15.44
N LEU A 58 -3.60 18.68 -15.14
CA LEU A 58 -4.10 18.50 -13.78
C LEU A 58 -3.69 17.13 -13.24
N TRP A 59 -3.94 16.05 -14.00
CA TRP A 59 -3.57 14.71 -13.56
C TRP A 59 -2.06 14.51 -13.47
N GLU A 60 -1.27 15.14 -14.34
CA GLU A 60 0.19 15.15 -14.22
C GLU A 60 0.65 15.85 -12.93
N ARG A 61 0.03 16.99 -12.56
CA ARG A 61 0.30 17.69 -11.30
C ARG A 61 -0.15 16.90 -10.08
N LEU A 62 -1.35 16.29 -10.12
CA LEU A 62 -1.83 15.44 -9.04
C LEU A 62 -0.97 14.19 -8.90
N ASN A 63 -0.58 13.55 -10.00
CA ASN A 63 0.37 12.45 -9.98
C ASN A 63 1.75 12.90 -9.51
N ALA A 64 2.22 14.08 -9.90
CA ALA A 64 3.44 14.64 -9.34
C ALA A 64 3.28 14.81 -7.83
N ALA A 65 2.20 15.41 -7.33
CA ALA A 65 1.97 15.54 -5.89
C ALA A 65 1.80 14.18 -5.17
N ARG A 66 1.18 13.19 -5.82
CA ARG A 66 1.02 11.82 -5.31
C ARG A 66 2.33 11.05 -5.25
N PHE A 67 3.18 11.22 -6.26
CA PHE A 67 4.36 10.38 -6.50
C PHE A 67 5.67 11.13 -6.32
N ASP A 68 5.63 12.42 -5.99
CA ASP A 68 6.83 13.20 -5.68
C ASP A 68 7.39 12.68 -4.36
N VAL A 69 8.48 11.93 -4.54
CA VAL A 69 9.25 11.24 -3.52
C VAL A 69 9.73 12.22 -2.45
N SER A 70 9.85 13.53 -2.76
CA SER A 70 10.24 14.55 -1.77
C SER A 70 9.23 14.67 -0.61
N ALA A 71 7.93 14.52 -0.87
CA ALA A 71 6.87 14.60 0.14
C ALA A 71 6.62 13.24 0.83
N ILE A 72 6.76 12.13 0.10
CA ILE A 72 6.60 10.79 0.67
C ILE A 72 7.81 10.40 1.55
N SER A 73 9.03 10.84 1.20
CA SER A 73 10.26 10.47 1.92
C SER A 73 10.34 11.01 3.36
N SER A 74 9.55 12.02 3.74
CA SER A 74 9.54 12.53 5.11
C SER A 74 8.56 11.79 6.05
N ALA A 75 7.69 10.92 5.52
CA ALA A 75 6.66 10.19 6.26
C ALA A 75 6.77 8.66 6.16
N GLN A 76 7.72 8.12 5.39
CA GLN A 76 7.93 6.68 5.28
C GLN A 76 8.50 6.13 6.59
N VAL A 77 7.69 5.36 7.31
CA VAL A 77 8.19 4.51 8.39
C VAL A 77 8.87 3.31 7.73
N PRO A 78 10.20 3.14 7.87
CA PRO A 78 10.87 1.96 7.33
C PRO A 78 10.30 0.71 7.96
N ALA A 79 10.10 -0.35 7.18
CA ALA A 79 9.69 -1.64 7.71
C ALA A 79 10.73 -2.10 8.74
N GLN A 80 10.28 -2.47 9.93
CA GLN A 80 11.12 -2.93 11.03
C GLN A 80 11.10 -4.45 11.03
N PRO A 81 12.18 -5.15 10.64
CA PRO A 81 12.19 -6.60 10.72
C PRO A 81 11.98 -7.08 12.16
N ALA A 82 11.46 -8.29 12.32
CA ALA A 82 11.26 -8.86 13.64
C ALA A 82 12.61 -9.08 14.33
N THR A 83 12.65 -8.77 15.62
CA THR A 83 13.81 -9.04 16.48
C THR A 83 13.50 -10.20 17.42
N ALA A 84 14.57 -10.83 17.90
CA ALA A 84 14.47 -11.89 18.89
C ALA A 84 13.84 -11.39 20.19
N ILE A 85 12.95 -12.22 20.76
CA ILE A 85 12.41 -12.04 22.11
C ILE A 85 12.66 -13.36 22.84
N PRO A 86 13.38 -13.36 23.99
CA PRO A 86 13.71 -14.60 24.70
C PRO A 86 12.47 -15.44 25.02
N GLY A 87 12.47 -16.73 24.64
CA GLY A 87 11.36 -17.65 24.88
C GLY A 87 10.23 -17.59 23.84
N TRP A 88 10.38 -16.81 22.77
CA TRP A 88 9.39 -16.65 21.71
C TRP A 88 9.97 -16.97 20.33
N CYS A 89 9.23 -17.75 19.56
CA CYS A 89 9.46 -18.01 18.15
C CYS A 89 8.61 -17.07 17.29
N PHE A 90 9.20 -16.50 16.24
CA PHE A 90 8.48 -15.64 15.31
C PHE A 90 8.11 -16.38 14.03
N PHE A 91 6.86 -16.21 13.60
CA PHE A 91 6.31 -16.74 12.36
C PHE A 91 5.97 -15.58 11.44
N ALA A 92 6.91 -15.26 10.55
CA ALA A 92 6.83 -14.09 9.67
C ALA A 92 5.55 -14.11 8.82
N GLY A 93 4.83 -13.00 8.82
CA GLY A 93 3.63 -12.72 8.04
C GLY A 93 2.39 -13.53 8.38
N LEU A 94 2.49 -14.48 9.32
CA LEU A 94 1.42 -15.41 9.70
C LEU A 94 0.60 -14.88 10.88
N ASP A 95 -0.64 -15.36 10.98
CA ASP A 95 -1.53 -15.19 12.12
C ASP A 95 -2.35 -16.47 12.35
N SER A 96 -2.71 -16.72 13.62
CA SER A 96 -3.63 -17.79 14.02
C SER A 96 -4.99 -17.16 14.35
N GLY A 97 -6.01 -17.40 13.53
CA GLY A 97 -7.33 -16.78 13.74
C GLY A 97 -8.01 -17.18 15.06
N GLY A 98 -8.69 -16.22 15.70
CA GLY A 98 -9.48 -16.44 16.93
C GLY A 98 -8.65 -16.62 18.21
N ASP A 99 -9.33 -17.09 19.26
CA ASP A 99 -8.78 -17.41 20.59
C ASP A 99 -8.02 -16.24 21.26
N ASP A 100 -8.55 -15.03 21.08
CA ASP A 100 -7.97 -13.80 21.62
C ASP A 100 -8.41 -13.58 23.07
N CYS A 101 -7.43 -13.35 23.95
CA CYS A 101 -7.66 -12.94 25.34
C CYS A 101 -7.33 -11.47 25.60
N ALA A 102 -6.76 -10.77 24.62
CA ALA A 102 -6.69 -9.32 24.59
C ALA A 102 -6.67 -8.80 23.15
N THR A 103 -7.18 -7.59 22.99
CA THR A 103 -7.32 -6.86 21.73
C THR A 103 -6.25 -5.77 21.59
N PRO A 104 -6.04 -5.21 20.39
CA PRO A 104 -5.13 -4.08 20.20
C PRO A 104 -5.48 -2.87 21.07
N GLU A 105 -6.77 -2.66 21.36
CA GLU A 105 -7.26 -1.58 22.22
C GLU A 105 -6.76 -1.73 23.66
N ASP A 106 -6.64 -2.98 24.15
CA ASP A 106 -6.12 -3.28 25.49
C ASP A 106 -4.64 -2.92 25.63
N ALA A 107 -3.90 -2.88 24.52
CA ALA A 107 -2.50 -2.46 24.48
C ALA A 107 -2.33 -0.92 24.54
N LYS A 108 -3.43 -0.14 24.53
CA LYS A 108 -3.42 1.34 24.60
C LYS A 108 -2.50 1.98 23.55
N GLY A 109 -2.42 1.37 22.37
CA GLY A 109 -1.57 1.81 21.27
C GLY A 109 -0.10 1.42 21.37
N ASN A 110 0.33 0.74 22.45
CA ASN A 110 1.69 0.23 22.54
C ASN A 110 1.81 -1.15 21.88
N LEU A 111 2.13 -1.15 20.58
CA LEU A 111 2.27 -2.35 19.76
C LEU A 111 3.72 -2.82 19.63
N ARG A 112 4.64 -2.35 20.50
CA ARG A 112 6.02 -2.82 20.49
C ARG A 112 6.05 -4.31 20.88
N PRO A 113 6.74 -5.18 20.11
CA PRO A 113 6.74 -6.61 20.39
C PRO A 113 7.18 -6.99 21.82
N SER A 114 8.13 -6.27 22.42
CA SER A 114 8.56 -6.49 23.81
C SER A 114 7.46 -6.23 24.82
N ASP A 115 6.63 -5.20 24.58
CA ASP A 115 5.56 -4.79 25.48
C ASP A 115 4.36 -5.73 25.34
N LEU A 116 4.07 -6.20 24.12
CA LEU A 116 3.10 -7.26 23.86
C LEU A 116 3.53 -8.59 24.50
N ALA A 117 4.81 -8.95 24.45
CA ALA A 117 5.34 -10.14 25.12
C ALA A 117 5.15 -10.06 26.64
N ALA A 118 5.51 -8.93 27.26
CA ALA A 118 5.32 -8.72 28.70
C ALA A 118 3.83 -8.77 29.09
N ARG A 119 2.94 -8.25 28.25
CA ARG A 119 1.49 -8.35 28.47
C ARG A 119 0.99 -9.78 28.33
N ALA A 120 1.46 -10.52 27.33
CA ALA A 120 1.14 -11.92 27.15
C ALA A 120 1.63 -12.77 28.34
N ASP A 121 2.78 -12.45 28.93
CA ASP A 121 3.26 -13.06 30.18
C ASP A 121 2.30 -12.82 31.35
N GLN A 122 1.83 -11.58 31.55
CA GLN A 122 0.86 -11.27 32.61
C GLN A 122 -0.46 -12.02 32.46
N LEU A 123 -0.89 -12.27 31.22
CA LEU A 123 -2.15 -12.95 30.90
C LEU A 123 -2.01 -14.48 30.86
N GLY A 124 -0.79 -15.03 30.98
CA GLY A 124 -0.53 -16.45 30.75
C GLY A 124 -0.81 -16.89 29.31
N ALA A 125 -0.82 -15.95 28.37
CA ALA A 125 -1.09 -16.18 26.95
C ALA A 125 0.08 -16.91 26.27
N ILE A 126 -0.19 -17.57 25.14
CA ILE A 126 0.80 -18.40 24.43
C ILE A 126 1.28 -17.80 23.11
N ALA A 127 0.59 -16.79 22.60
CA ALA A 127 0.96 -16.11 21.38
C ALA A 127 0.49 -14.64 21.37
N PHE A 128 1.09 -13.82 20.53
CA PHE A 128 0.59 -12.50 20.18
C PHE A 128 1.04 -12.14 18.76
N ASN A 129 0.22 -11.40 18.03
CA ASN A 129 0.62 -10.88 16.72
C ASN A 129 1.05 -9.41 16.82
N THR A 130 1.75 -8.94 15.80
CA THR A 130 2.28 -7.56 15.77
C THR A 130 1.20 -6.49 15.55
N ARG A 131 -0.08 -6.89 15.42
CA ARG A 131 -1.22 -5.98 15.43
C ARG A 131 -1.80 -5.78 16.83
N GLY A 132 -1.27 -6.47 17.85
CA GLY A 132 -1.68 -6.30 19.24
C GLY A 132 -2.69 -7.31 19.75
N TRP A 133 -3.09 -8.29 18.93
CA TRP A 133 -3.95 -9.38 19.39
C TRP A 133 -3.12 -10.38 20.20
N ILE A 134 -3.57 -10.69 21.42
CA ILE A 134 -2.92 -11.64 22.32
C ILE A 134 -3.81 -12.87 22.48
N LYS A 135 -3.22 -14.05 22.38
CA LYS A 135 -3.94 -15.31 22.20
C LYS A 135 -3.65 -16.31 23.31
N ASP A 136 -4.70 -16.88 23.90
CA ASP A 136 -4.58 -17.92 24.94
C ASP A 136 -4.44 -19.33 24.35
N ARG A 137 -4.89 -19.52 23.10
CA ARG A 137 -4.78 -20.76 22.34
C ARG A 137 -4.30 -20.50 20.92
N LEU A 138 -3.92 -21.59 20.25
CA LEU A 138 -3.52 -21.59 18.86
C LEU A 138 -4.33 -22.63 18.12
N GLN A 139 -4.77 -22.27 16.92
CA GLN A 139 -5.31 -23.25 15.99
C GLN A 139 -4.21 -24.15 15.45
N ALA A 140 -4.59 -25.27 14.83
CA ALA A 140 -3.67 -26.09 14.07
C ALA A 140 -2.92 -25.25 13.03
N LYS A 141 -1.63 -25.54 12.80
CA LYS A 141 -0.78 -24.77 11.86
C LYS A 141 -1.39 -24.64 10.47
N SER A 142 -2.12 -25.66 10.01
CA SER A 142 -2.81 -25.68 8.72
C SER A 142 -3.92 -24.63 8.59
N CYS A 143 -4.41 -24.08 9.71
CA CYS A 143 -5.42 -23.04 9.73
C CYS A 143 -4.82 -21.63 9.81
N TRP A 144 -3.50 -21.52 9.98
CA TRP A 144 -2.83 -20.23 10.06
C TRP A 144 -2.81 -19.60 8.67
N LYS A 145 -3.03 -18.29 8.62
CA LYS A 145 -3.07 -17.55 7.37
C LYS A 145 -1.97 -16.52 7.35
N ARG A 146 -1.33 -16.38 6.20
CA ARG A 146 -0.46 -15.23 5.93
C ARG A 146 -1.34 -14.03 5.61
N HIS A 147 -0.97 -12.86 6.13
CA HIS A 147 -1.67 -11.61 5.87
C HIS A 147 -0.74 -10.47 5.44
N SER A 148 0.57 -10.73 5.37
CA SER A 148 1.57 -9.71 5.06
C SER A 148 2.88 -10.33 4.62
N TYR A 149 3.58 -9.66 3.71
CA TYR A 149 4.99 -9.89 3.40
C TYR A 149 5.91 -8.84 4.02
N VAL A 150 5.36 -7.84 4.72
CA VAL A 150 6.14 -6.77 5.36
C VAL A 150 7.05 -7.36 6.44
N PRO A 151 8.36 -7.05 6.43
CA PRO A 151 9.31 -7.46 7.44
C PRO A 151 8.82 -7.10 8.83
N GLY A 152 8.93 -8.08 9.74
CA GLY A 152 8.57 -7.93 11.14
C GLY A 152 7.08 -7.89 11.45
N VAL A 153 6.20 -7.97 10.45
CA VAL A 153 4.79 -8.26 10.68
C VAL A 153 4.59 -9.76 10.81
N GLY A 154 3.89 -10.25 11.84
CA GLY A 154 3.65 -11.68 12.01
C GLY A 154 3.17 -12.07 13.42
N LEU A 155 3.40 -13.34 13.77
CA LEU A 155 2.95 -13.95 15.02
C LEU A 155 4.16 -14.41 15.86
N TYR A 156 4.23 -13.94 17.10
CA TYR A 156 5.14 -14.50 18.11
C TYR A 156 4.41 -15.58 18.90
N VAL A 157 5.04 -16.73 19.08
CA VAL A 157 4.51 -17.88 19.82
C VAL A 157 5.53 -18.35 20.82
N ARG A 158 5.12 -18.63 22.05
CA ARG A 158 6.02 -19.21 23.06
C ARG A 158 6.69 -20.47 22.55
N GLU A 159 8.00 -20.59 22.75
CA GLU A 159 8.79 -21.78 22.37
C GLU A 159 8.17 -23.08 22.91
N SER A 160 7.71 -23.06 24.17
CA SER A 160 7.05 -24.20 24.81
C SER A 160 5.70 -24.58 24.16
N ALA A 161 5.01 -23.62 23.55
CA ALA A 161 3.78 -23.87 22.80
C ALA A 161 4.08 -24.35 21.38
N VAL A 162 5.15 -23.87 20.73
CA VAL A 162 5.56 -24.32 19.39
C VAL A 162 5.80 -25.83 19.37
N ALA A 163 6.60 -26.33 20.32
CA ALA A 163 6.92 -27.76 20.40
C ALA A 163 5.66 -28.64 20.53
N ARG A 164 4.63 -28.14 21.23
CA ARG A 164 3.38 -28.86 21.48
C ARG A 164 2.40 -28.78 20.29
N VAL A 165 2.28 -27.62 19.65
CA VAL A 165 1.22 -27.34 18.67
C VAL A 165 1.69 -27.52 17.23
N LEU A 166 2.95 -27.19 16.92
CA LEU A 166 3.48 -27.19 15.55
C LEU A 166 4.41 -28.36 15.27
N GLY A 167 4.90 -29.03 16.32
CA GLY A 167 5.99 -29.99 16.23
C GLY A 167 7.34 -29.33 15.98
N VAL A 168 8.37 -30.16 15.79
CA VAL A 168 9.73 -29.76 15.40
C VAL A 168 9.81 -29.77 13.87
N PRO A 169 10.51 -28.83 13.21
CA PRO A 169 11.47 -27.87 13.74
C PRO A 169 10.94 -26.46 14.04
N LEU A 170 11.60 -25.81 15.00
CA LEU A 170 11.44 -24.38 15.31
C LEU A 170 11.85 -23.53 14.10
N PRO A 171 11.26 -22.34 13.92
CA PRO A 171 11.79 -21.37 12.95
C PRO A 171 13.23 -20.99 13.28
N ALA A 172 13.95 -20.50 12.28
CA ALA A 172 15.31 -20.00 12.47
C ALA A 172 15.33 -18.88 13.53
N PRO A 173 16.37 -18.80 14.37
CA PRO A 173 16.49 -17.75 15.35
C PRO A 173 16.56 -16.39 14.66
N LEU A 174 15.82 -15.42 15.20
CA LEU A 174 15.89 -14.03 14.76
C LEU A 174 17.17 -13.36 15.29
N PRO A 175 17.66 -12.31 14.63
CA PRO A 175 18.74 -11.50 15.18
C PRO A 175 18.24 -10.67 16.38
N GLU A 176 19.15 -10.32 17.28
CA GLU A 176 18.84 -9.41 18.41
C GLU A 176 18.48 -8.00 17.91
N LYS A 177 19.10 -7.59 16.80
CA LYS A 177 18.87 -6.31 16.12
C LYS A 177 18.79 -6.55 14.64
N ALA A 178 17.87 -5.87 13.97
CA ALA A 178 17.74 -5.90 12.53
C ALA A 178 17.69 -4.46 12.00
N ASP A 179 18.37 -4.22 10.88
CA ASP A 179 18.35 -2.92 10.26
C ASP A 179 16.99 -2.65 9.59
N PRO A 180 16.43 -1.44 9.74
CA PRO A 180 15.18 -1.08 9.08
C PRO A 180 15.30 -1.18 7.56
N GLN A 181 14.27 -1.72 6.91
CA GLN A 181 14.25 -1.89 5.46
C GLN A 181 13.46 -0.76 4.80
N VAL A 182 14.15 0.05 4.01
CA VAL A 182 13.59 1.27 3.39
C VAL A 182 12.79 0.96 2.12
N ARG A 183 12.94 -0.23 1.53
CA ARG A 183 12.12 -0.68 0.40
C ARG A 183 12.11 -2.21 0.28
N PRO A 184 11.15 -2.79 -0.45
CA PRO A 184 11.15 -4.23 -0.71
C PRO A 184 12.22 -4.63 -1.76
N PRO A 185 12.51 -5.93 -1.94
CA PRO A 185 13.54 -6.43 -2.85
C PRO A 185 13.29 -6.02 -4.30
N ASP A 186 14.34 -5.79 -5.07
CA ASP A 186 14.19 -5.63 -6.51
C ASP A 186 14.01 -6.99 -7.18
N PHE A 187 13.06 -7.08 -8.11
CA PHE A 187 12.87 -8.26 -8.95
C PHE A 187 13.19 -7.92 -10.41
N PRO A 188 14.10 -8.66 -11.09
CA PRO A 188 14.42 -8.41 -12.49
C PRO A 188 13.18 -8.43 -13.38
N GLY A 189 13.01 -7.39 -14.21
CA GLY A 189 11.84 -7.25 -15.09
C GLY A 189 10.59 -6.68 -14.42
N TRP A 190 10.70 -6.17 -13.19
CA TRP A 190 9.62 -5.52 -12.46
C TRP A 190 10.01 -4.12 -12.00
N VAL A 191 9.08 -3.17 -12.13
CA VAL A 191 9.17 -1.81 -11.62
C VAL A 191 8.31 -1.70 -10.37
N PHE A 192 8.91 -1.31 -9.24
CA PHE A 192 8.17 -1.12 -8.00
C PHE A 192 7.58 0.28 -7.89
N TYR A 193 6.27 0.37 -7.73
CA TYR A 193 5.52 1.60 -7.50
C TYR A 193 5.11 1.67 -6.03
N HIS A 194 5.72 2.60 -5.32
CA HIS A 194 5.65 2.70 -3.88
C HIS A 194 4.30 3.23 -3.37
N LEU A 195 3.78 2.62 -2.29
CA LEU A 195 2.56 2.98 -1.56
C LEU A 195 1.30 3.10 -2.43
N VAL A 196 1.27 2.44 -3.57
CA VAL A 196 0.11 2.47 -4.47
C VAL A 196 -0.30 1.09 -4.95
N ASP A 197 -1.58 0.97 -5.26
CA ASP A 197 -2.18 -0.20 -5.90
C ASP A 197 -3.08 0.22 -7.08
N SER A 198 -3.14 -0.62 -8.11
CA SER A 198 -4.06 -0.45 -9.24
C SER A 198 -5.38 -1.17 -8.93
N PRO A 199 -6.53 -0.49 -8.82
CA PRO A 199 -7.76 -1.13 -8.40
C PRO A 199 -8.31 -2.15 -9.43
N GLY A 200 -8.81 -3.27 -8.93
CA GLY A 200 -9.41 -4.36 -9.70
C GLY A 200 -8.40 -5.13 -10.57
N GLY A 201 -8.93 -5.92 -11.50
CA GLY A 201 -8.12 -6.76 -12.39
C GLY A 201 -7.41 -7.90 -11.66
N ASP A 202 -7.88 -8.28 -10.47
CA ASP A 202 -7.22 -9.28 -9.63
C ASP A 202 -7.37 -10.69 -10.24
N ILE A 203 -6.27 -11.42 -10.26
CA ILE A 203 -6.24 -12.83 -10.63
C ILE A 203 -6.67 -13.62 -9.40
N ARG A 204 -7.72 -14.43 -9.53
CA ARG A 204 -8.13 -15.33 -8.46
C ARG A 204 -7.19 -16.49 -8.34
N HIS A 205 -6.86 -16.84 -7.10
CA HIS A 205 -6.02 -17.97 -6.80
C HIS A 205 -6.71 -19.27 -7.26
N PRO A 206 -6.06 -20.11 -8.10
CA PRO A 206 -6.73 -21.19 -8.81
C PRO A 206 -7.21 -22.33 -7.88
N ALA A 207 -6.58 -22.51 -6.72
CA ALA A 207 -6.92 -23.63 -5.82
C ALA A 207 -8.08 -23.33 -4.85
N ASN A 208 -8.29 -22.06 -4.46
CA ASN A 208 -9.24 -21.67 -3.41
C ASN A 208 -10.16 -20.51 -3.82
N GLY A 209 -9.89 -19.83 -4.94
CA GLY A 209 -10.70 -18.73 -5.44
C GLY A 209 -10.48 -17.39 -4.74
N ASP A 210 -9.52 -17.29 -3.83
CA ASP A 210 -9.20 -16.05 -3.10
C ASP A 210 -8.61 -14.97 -4.03
N ASN A 211 -8.67 -13.70 -3.61
CA ASN A 211 -8.13 -12.56 -4.38
C ASN A 211 -6.64 -12.29 -4.08
N ASP A 212 -5.99 -13.16 -3.33
CA ASP A 212 -4.57 -13.07 -2.99
C ASP A 212 -3.93 -14.47 -2.97
N PHE A 213 -2.61 -14.49 -3.02
CA PHE A 213 -1.78 -15.69 -3.08
C PHE A 213 -1.02 -15.92 -1.76
N THR A 214 -1.41 -15.23 -0.67
CA THR A 214 -0.72 -15.34 0.62
C THR A 214 -0.80 -16.74 1.22
N SER A 215 -1.84 -17.50 0.87
CA SER A 215 -2.05 -18.88 1.29
C SER A 215 -1.09 -19.89 0.64
N THR A 216 -0.48 -19.55 -0.50
CA THR A 216 0.38 -20.47 -1.26
C THR A 216 1.80 -19.96 -1.48
N CYS A 217 2.02 -18.65 -1.40
CA CYS A 217 3.35 -18.04 -1.47
C CYS A 217 3.81 -17.63 -0.07
N SER A 218 4.87 -18.28 0.41
CA SER A 218 5.48 -18.06 1.72
C SER A 218 6.31 -16.77 1.78
N THR A 219 6.84 -16.32 0.64
CA THR A 219 7.64 -15.09 0.54
C THR A 219 7.21 -14.22 -0.64
N LEU A 220 7.70 -12.98 -0.66
CA LEU A 220 7.46 -12.05 -1.77
C LEU A 220 8.19 -12.50 -3.05
N GLU A 221 9.35 -13.15 -2.90
CA GLU A 221 10.10 -13.77 -3.99
C GLU A 221 9.28 -14.89 -4.65
N GLU A 222 8.68 -15.78 -3.87
CA GLU A 222 7.81 -16.84 -4.38
C GLU A 222 6.60 -16.26 -5.14
N LEU A 223 6.01 -15.18 -4.61
CA LEU A 223 4.93 -14.46 -5.29
C LEU A 223 5.40 -13.87 -6.63
N ALA A 224 6.58 -13.26 -6.67
CA ALA A 224 7.18 -12.71 -7.89
C ALA A 224 7.44 -13.80 -8.93
N GLU A 225 7.89 -14.99 -8.51
CA GLU A 225 8.07 -16.13 -9.40
C GLU A 225 6.75 -16.66 -9.94
N VAL A 226 5.71 -16.77 -9.12
CA VAL A 226 4.36 -17.16 -9.57
C VAL A 226 3.84 -16.14 -10.58
N ALA A 227 3.99 -14.83 -10.28
CA ALA A 227 3.59 -13.76 -11.19
C ALA A 227 4.33 -13.85 -12.54
N ALA A 228 5.64 -14.13 -12.52
CA ALA A 228 6.45 -14.28 -13.73
C ALA A 228 6.06 -15.50 -14.59
N ARG A 229 5.54 -16.57 -13.98
CA ARG A 229 5.06 -17.77 -14.68
C ARG A 229 3.68 -17.61 -15.29
N LEU A 230 2.91 -16.59 -14.92
CA LEU A 230 1.56 -16.33 -15.42
C LEU A 230 1.61 -15.29 -16.55
N PRO A 231 1.45 -15.68 -17.83
CA PRO A 231 1.58 -14.74 -18.96
C PRO A 231 0.63 -13.54 -18.87
N SER A 232 -0.57 -13.77 -18.33
CA SER A 232 -1.59 -12.75 -18.12
C SER A 232 -1.31 -11.83 -16.93
N CYS A 233 -0.36 -12.15 -16.05
CA CYS A 233 -0.05 -11.34 -14.87
C CYS A 233 0.82 -10.15 -15.24
N LEU A 234 0.27 -8.95 -15.08
CA LEU A 234 0.92 -7.68 -15.38
C LEU A 234 1.54 -7.04 -14.15
N ALA A 235 1.04 -7.35 -12.95
CA ALA A 235 1.50 -6.75 -11.71
C ALA A 235 1.20 -7.64 -10.50
N PHE A 236 1.89 -7.40 -9.39
CA PHE A 236 1.56 -7.96 -8.07
C PHE A 236 1.85 -6.94 -6.98
N ASN A 237 1.07 -6.94 -5.91
CA ASN A 237 1.30 -6.05 -4.77
C ASN A 237 1.89 -6.81 -3.58
N THR A 238 2.42 -6.05 -2.62
CA THR A 238 3.05 -6.56 -1.39
C THR A 238 2.06 -7.13 -0.38
N SER A 239 0.75 -7.11 -0.69
CA SER A 239 -0.31 -7.79 0.05
C SER A 239 -0.63 -9.18 -0.52
N GLY A 240 -0.02 -9.57 -1.66
CA GLY A 240 -0.21 -10.89 -2.25
C GLY A 240 -1.21 -10.97 -3.38
N SER A 241 -1.80 -9.87 -3.82
CA SER A 241 -2.71 -9.86 -4.97
C SER A 241 -1.94 -9.76 -6.28
N LEU A 242 -2.28 -10.64 -7.22
CA LEU A 242 -1.79 -10.61 -8.60
C LEU A 242 -2.82 -9.91 -9.49
N LYS A 243 -2.38 -9.20 -10.53
CA LYS A 243 -3.25 -8.43 -11.43
C LYS A 243 -3.03 -8.78 -12.88
N HIS A 244 -4.11 -9.04 -13.60
CA HIS A 244 -4.11 -9.27 -15.06
C HIS A 244 -4.45 -8.04 -15.88
N ARG A 245 -4.85 -6.94 -15.23
CA ARG A 245 -5.17 -5.66 -15.85
C ARG A 245 -4.71 -4.54 -14.93
N LEU A 246 -4.19 -3.48 -15.54
CA LEU A 246 -3.87 -2.24 -14.85
C LEU A 246 -4.88 -1.17 -15.24
N GLN A 247 -5.28 -0.37 -14.26
CA GLN A 247 -5.96 0.89 -14.55
C GLN A 247 -4.93 1.93 -14.98
N PRO A 248 -5.35 2.97 -15.74
CA PRO A 248 -4.57 4.19 -15.87
C PRO A 248 -4.04 4.64 -14.52
N GLN A 249 -2.77 5.06 -14.46
CA GLN A 249 -2.07 5.43 -13.22
C GLN A 249 -2.81 6.49 -12.40
N VAL A 250 -3.62 7.32 -13.06
CA VAL A 250 -4.46 8.36 -12.44
C VAL A 250 -5.55 7.79 -11.50
N HIS A 251 -5.92 6.51 -11.67
CA HIS A 251 -6.91 5.81 -10.84
C HIS A 251 -6.27 4.94 -9.76
N TRP A 252 -4.95 4.90 -9.68
CA TRP A 252 -4.29 4.13 -8.64
C TRP A 252 -4.54 4.79 -7.29
N ARG A 253 -4.64 3.94 -6.27
CA ARG A 253 -5.00 4.34 -4.91
C ARG A 253 -3.83 4.11 -3.99
N GLN A 254 -3.83 4.79 -2.85
CA GLN A 254 -2.88 4.48 -1.80
C GLN A 254 -3.06 3.03 -1.38
N ASP A 255 -1.97 2.28 -1.34
CA ASP A 255 -1.97 0.93 -0.80
C ASP A 255 -2.31 1.00 0.69
N SER A 256 -3.01 -0.01 1.19
CA SER A 256 -3.37 -0.12 2.61
C SER A 256 -2.16 -0.29 3.53
N GLY A 257 -0.98 -0.57 2.97
CA GLY A 257 0.29 -0.59 3.68
C GLY A 257 0.69 0.79 4.22
N THR A 258 1.03 0.85 5.50
CA THR A 258 1.46 2.08 6.18
C THR A 258 2.97 2.27 6.24
N CYS A 259 3.75 1.35 5.64
CA CYS A 259 5.21 1.37 5.72
C CYS A 259 5.85 1.36 4.33
N SER A 260 7.16 1.54 4.33
CA SER A 260 7.98 1.61 3.12
C SER A 260 7.95 0.38 2.20
N TRP A 261 7.32 -0.71 2.66
CA TRP A 261 7.14 -1.95 1.89
C TRP A 261 5.81 -2.04 1.15
N GLY A 262 4.84 -1.16 1.42
CA GLY A 262 3.57 -1.15 0.69
C GLY A 262 3.76 -0.70 -0.76
N GLY A 263 3.13 -1.39 -1.71
CA GLY A 263 3.15 -0.97 -3.12
C GLY A 263 2.90 -2.08 -4.13
N LEU A 264 3.11 -1.75 -5.40
CA LEU A 264 2.79 -2.56 -6.57
C LEU A 264 4.02 -2.75 -7.46
N TYR A 265 4.41 -4.00 -7.69
CA TYR A 265 5.34 -4.36 -8.75
C TYR A 265 4.59 -4.50 -10.07
N VAL A 266 5.02 -3.77 -11.10
CA VAL A 266 4.47 -3.88 -12.46
C VAL A 266 5.55 -4.41 -13.38
N ARG A 267 5.19 -5.37 -14.23
CA ARG A 267 6.10 -5.96 -15.21
C ARG A 267 6.59 -4.88 -16.18
N GLU A 268 7.87 -4.90 -16.52
CA GLU A 268 8.55 -3.83 -17.29
C GLU A 268 7.86 -3.52 -18.62
N ASP A 269 7.47 -4.56 -19.36
CA ASP A 269 6.75 -4.48 -20.63
C ASP A 269 5.35 -3.89 -20.45
N ALA A 270 4.64 -4.28 -19.39
CA ALA A 270 3.33 -3.78 -19.04
C ALA A 270 3.40 -2.30 -18.63
N ALA A 271 4.42 -1.89 -17.89
CA ALA A 271 4.65 -0.50 -17.53
C ALA A 271 4.87 0.36 -18.79
N GLY A 272 5.67 -0.12 -19.74
CA GLY A 272 5.88 0.54 -21.03
C GLY A 272 4.62 0.62 -21.88
N ALA A 273 3.89 -0.50 -22.04
CA ALA A 273 2.67 -0.58 -22.84
C ALA A 273 1.55 0.32 -22.30
N ASN A 274 1.46 0.48 -20.97
CA ASN A 274 0.48 1.34 -20.31
C ASN A 274 0.97 2.79 -20.13
N LYS A 275 2.16 3.14 -20.65
CA LYS A 275 2.77 4.47 -20.53
C LYS A 275 2.82 4.97 -19.08
N LEU A 276 3.10 4.06 -18.14
CA LEU A 276 3.15 4.41 -16.72
C LEU A 276 4.36 5.31 -16.45
N ARG A 277 4.16 6.38 -15.70
CA ARG A 277 5.25 7.25 -15.24
C ARG A 277 6.08 6.48 -14.22
N ARG A 278 7.37 6.30 -14.49
CA ARG A 278 8.28 5.63 -13.55
C ARG A 278 8.40 6.45 -12.26
N PRO A 279 8.53 5.80 -11.09
CA PRO A 279 8.86 6.46 -9.85
C PRO A 279 10.17 7.24 -10.00
N THR A 280 10.18 8.49 -9.56
CA THR A 280 11.36 9.35 -9.61
C THR A 280 12.24 9.14 -8.36
N GLY A 281 13.06 8.09 -8.34
CA GLY A 281 14.09 7.90 -7.30
C GLY A 281 14.37 6.42 -7.00
N GLY A 282 15.59 5.90 -6.99
CA GLY A 282 16.91 6.53 -7.10
C GLY A 282 17.94 5.58 -7.75
N GLU A 283 18.90 6.20 -8.43
CA GLU A 283 20.11 5.62 -9.04
C GLU A 283 19.95 4.51 -10.09
N GLY A 284 19.75 4.97 -11.33
CA GLY A 284 20.38 4.36 -12.50
C GLY A 284 21.10 5.46 -13.29
N LYS A 285 22.34 5.81 -12.89
CA LYS A 285 23.26 6.54 -13.78
C LYS A 285 23.45 5.68 -15.03
N GLY A 286 22.76 6.03 -16.12
CA GLY A 286 22.83 5.29 -17.37
C GLY A 286 21.90 5.79 -18.47
N ILE A 287 21.62 7.09 -18.56
CA ILE A 287 21.13 7.69 -19.80
C ILE A 287 22.16 8.72 -20.26
N THR A 288 23.23 8.21 -20.87
CA THR A 288 24.02 8.97 -21.84
C THR A 288 23.33 8.84 -23.19
N GLY A 289 22.87 9.96 -23.76
CA GLY A 289 22.57 10.01 -25.20
C GLY A 289 21.23 10.61 -25.59
N PHE A 290 20.97 11.87 -25.23
CA PHE A 290 20.21 12.75 -26.12
C PHE A 290 21.21 13.42 -27.06
N CYS A 291 21.42 12.83 -28.24
CA CYS A 291 22.00 13.56 -29.36
C CYS A 291 20.91 14.49 -29.90
N ILE A 292 21.08 15.79 -29.69
CA ILE A 292 20.41 16.81 -30.49
C ILE A 292 21.22 16.89 -31.78
N GLU A 293 20.70 16.32 -32.86
CA GLU A 293 21.20 16.66 -34.19
C GLU A 293 20.80 18.10 -34.49
N ALA A 294 21.78 18.98 -34.52
CA ALA A 294 21.63 20.30 -35.13
C ALA A 294 21.65 20.11 -36.64
N SER A 295 20.51 20.38 -37.29
CA SER A 295 20.45 20.52 -38.74
C SER A 295 21.36 21.68 -39.18
N THR A 296 22.24 21.39 -40.13
CA THR A 296 22.90 22.40 -40.98
C THR A 296 22.10 22.59 -42.25
#